data_AF-A0AA38P8H7-F1
#
_entry.id   AF-A0AA38P8H7-F1
#
_cell.length_a   1.000
_cell.length_b   1.000
_cell.length_c   1.000
_cell.angle_alpha   90.00
_cell.angle_beta   90.00
_cell.angle_gamma   90.00
#
_symmetry.space_group_name_H-M   'P 1'
#
loop_
_entity.id
_entity.type
_entity.pdbx_description
1 polymer ?
#
loop_
_entity_poly.entity_id
_entity_poly.type
_entity_poly.pdbx_seq_one_letter_code
_entity_poly.pdbx_strand_id
1 'polypeptide(L)'
;MVRPLTLQNSRYTAIPDEDQYDVSPLPDFDDDDRVQQYLQDRRVIGYDPLVQPALLRHEITSSSASHRTIASARYSAASILSGRDDRVLVIVGPCSIHSPEQALEYAHMLKARIPTWPNLLIIMRAYLYKPRTTVGWKGLINDPDINGTFKINKGLRTARQLLCDLTDLGVPVGSELLDTISPQYIADLISWGAIGARTTESQLHRELASGVSFPIGFKNGTDGSVTVAIDAMHSASNPHAFMGVTEQGLASIVKTRGNQDVHVILRGGTKGPNFSSEHIKDAAKTIVKKRHFASIMVDCSHGNSQKNHNNQPRVLQDICDQLAAGERNITGVMIESNINDGRQDVPSAGPAALKHGVSITDACVDFDTTIKMLDKLNEAVLKRREVVLETKTKAVAGH
;
A
#
# COMPACT_ATOMS: atom_id res chain seq x y z
N MET A 1 -17.74 -51.95 -0.49
CA MET A 1 -18.32 -51.39 0.76
C MET A 1 -17.64 -50.07 1.05
N VAL A 2 -18.36 -48.97 0.84
CA VAL A 2 -17.91 -47.61 1.13
C VAL A 2 -18.27 -47.30 2.58
N ARG A 3 -17.31 -46.89 3.41
CA ARG A 3 -17.60 -46.32 4.75
C ARG A 3 -17.68 -44.80 4.65
N PRO A 4 -18.67 -44.15 5.28
CA PRO A 4 -18.81 -42.70 5.23
C PRO A 4 -17.89 -42.03 6.26
N LEU A 5 -17.22 -40.95 5.85
CA LEU A 5 -16.53 -40.01 6.73
C LEU A 5 -17.56 -39.05 7.33
N THR A 6 -17.85 -39.21 8.62
CA THR A 6 -18.61 -38.23 9.41
C THR A 6 -17.73 -37.05 9.77
N LEU A 7 -18.09 -35.86 9.27
CA LEU A 7 -17.57 -34.57 9.73
C LEU A 7 -18.06 -34.30 11.16
N GLN A 8 -17.16 -34.32 12.13
CA GLN A 8 -17.41 -33.76 13.46
C GLN A 8 -16.78 -32.37 13.56
N ASN A 9 -17.65 -31.39 13.81
CA ASN A 9 -17.32 -30.02 14.21
C ASN A 9 -16.42 -30.03 15.45
N SER A 10 -15.15 -29.61 15.34
CA SER A 10 -14.35 -29.30 16.53
C SER A 10 -14.55 -27.83 16.92
N ARG A 11 -15.14 -27.64 18.09
CA ARG A 11 -15.14 -26.36 18.81
C ARG A 11 -13.77 -26.21 19.46
N TYR A 12 -13.03 -25.16 19.11
CA TYR A 12 -11.80 -24.78 19.78
C TYR A 12 -12.10 -24.31 21.21
N THR A 13 -12.04 -25.22 22.19
CA THR A 13 -11.75 -24.92 23.59
C THR A 13 -11.22 -26.19 24.26
N ALA A 14 -9.92 -26.45 24.11
CA ALA A 14 -9.17 -27.33 24.99
C ALA A 14 -7.77 -26.72 25.16
N ILE A 15 -7.29 -26.69 26.40
CA ILE A 15 -5.90 -26.35 26.72
C ILE A 15 -5.03 -27.43 26.04
N PRO A 16 -4.00 -27.07 25.23
CA PRO A 16 -3.12 -28.05 24.60
C PRO A 16 -2.44 -28.95 25.63
N ASP A 17 -2.40 -30.26 25.39
CA ASP A 17 -1.49 -31.19 26.09
C ASP A 17 -0.05 -30.66 26.03
N GLU A 18 0.76 -30.88 27.07
CA GLU A 18 2.16 -30.41 27.14
C GLU A 18 3.02 -30.87 25.95
N ASP A 19 2.67 -31.99 25.31
CA ASP A 19 3.33 -32.52 24.11
C ASP A 19 3.03 -31.72 22.82
N GLN A 20 2.00 -30.86 22.78
CA GLN A 20 1.68 -30.04 21.59
C GLN A 20 2.68 -28.92 21.30
N TYR A 21 3.59 -28.62 22.24
CA TYR A 21 4.61 -27.59 22.06
C TYR A 21 5.93 -28.12 21.49
N ASP A 22 6.13 -29.43 21.43
CA ASP A 22 7.33 -29.98 20.81
C ASP A 22 7.22 -29.96 19.28
N VAL A 23 7.46 -28.78 18.70
CA VAL A 23 7.56 -28.57 17.25
C VAL A 23 8.90 -29.06 16.68
N SER A 24 9.74 -29.69 17.52
CA SER A 24 11.07 -30.18 17.17
C SER A 24 11.44 -31.49 17.90
N PRO A 25 10.61 -32.55 17.78
CA PRO A 25 10.84 -33.79 18.50
C PRO A 25 12.17 -34.44 18.11
N LEU A 26 12.70 -35.32 18.97
CA LEU A 26 13.84 -36.14 18.58
C LEU A 26 13.46 -37.02 17.38
N PRO A 27 14.28 -37.08 16.31
CA PRO A 27 14.06 -38.01 15.22
C PRO A 27 14.12 -39.45 15.74
N ASP A 28 13.18 -40.27 15.28
CA ASP A 28 13.21 -41.71 15.51
C ASP A 28 14.15 -42.36 14.50
N PHE A 29 15.45 -42.41 14.80
CA PHE A 29 16.49 -42.87 13.87
C PHE A 29 16.41 -44.37 13.53
N ASP A 30 15.59 -45.12 14.26
CA ASP A 30 15.37 -46.55 14.03
C ASP A 30 14.20 -46.82 13.05
N ASP A 31 13.46 -45.77 12.63
CA ASP A 31 12.33 -45.84 11.71
C ASP A 31 12.54 -44.90 10.51
N ASP A 32 12.95 -45.47 9.37
CA ASP A 32 13.24 -44.73 8.14
C ASP A 32 12.05 -43.89 7.64
N ASP A 33 10.81 -44.36 7.80
CA ASP A 33 9.61 -43.63 7.38
C ASP A 33 9.37 -42.40 8.28
N ARG A 34 9.57 -42.55 9.59
CA ARG A 34 9.52 -41.42 10.53
C ARG A 34 10.64 -40.43 10.30
N VAL A 35 11.84 -40.89 9.95
CA VAL A 35 12.94 -40.00 9.54
C VAL A 35 12.55 -39.22 8.28
N GLN A 36 11.97 -39.86 7.26
CA GLN A 36 11.51 -39.15 6.06
C GLN A 36 10.44 -38.10 6.38
N GLN A 37 9.46 -38.43 7.24
CA GLN A 37 8.46 -37.48 7.69
C GLN A 37 9.08 -36.32 8.49
N TYR A 38 10.10 -36.59 9.30
CA TYR A 38 10.81 -35.57 10.07
C TYR A 38 11.55 -34.55 9.17
N LEU A 39 11.99 -34.98 7.98
CA LEU A 39 12.75 -34.15 7.04
C LEU A 39 11.90 -33.11 6.30
N GLN A 40 10.58 -33.29 6.19
CA GLN A 40 9.70 -32.43 5.39
C GLN A 40 8.50 -31.92 6.20
N ASP A 41 8.14 -30.64 6.01
CA ASP A 41 6.86 -30.07 6.47
C ASP A 41 6.50 -30.24 7.95
N ARG A 42 7.47 -30.55 8.81
CA ARG A 42 7.29 -30.76 10.26
C ARG A 42 6.58 -29.61 10.99
N ARG A 43 6.68 -28.39 10.47
CA ARG A 43 6.05 -27.19 11.03
C ARG A 43 4.90 -26.66 10.17
N VAL A 44 4.46 -27.42 9.18
CA VAL A 44 3.37 -27.08 8.27
C VAL A 44 2.15 -27.93 8.64
N ILE A 45 1.06 -27.27 9.06
CA ILE A 45 -0.16 -27.96 9.50
C ILE A 45 -0.99 -28.51 8.34
N GLY A 46 -0.75 -28.05 7.11
CA GLY A 46 -1.45 -28.49 5.91
C GLY A 46 -1.36 -27.47 4.76
N TYR A 47 -1.98 -27.84 3.63
CA TYR A 47 -2.07 -27.02 2.43
C TYR A 47 -3.52 -26.94 1.96
N ASP A 48 -4.05 -25.73 1.87
CA ASP A 48 -5.35 -25.48 1.25
C ASP A 48 -5.18 -25.01 -0.20
N PRO A 49 -6.04 -25.45 -1.13
CA PRO A 49 -5.99 -24.99 -2.51
C PRO A 49 -6.31 -23.49 -2.59
N LEU A 50 -5.48 -22.75 -3.32
CA LEU A 50 -5.68 -21.33 -3.63
C LEU A 50 -6.27 -21.18 -5.05
N VAL A 51 -7.27 -20.33 -5.21
CA VAL A 51 -7.85 -20.01 -6.53
C VAL A 51 -6.76 -19.53 -7.48
N GLN A 52 -6.77 -19.94 -8.74
CA GLN A 52 -5.79 -19.45 -9.71
C GLN A 52 -6.04 -17.98 -10.06
N PRO A 53 -5.00 -17.14 -10.26
CA PRO A 53 -5.20 -15.75 -10.65
C PRO A 53 -6.05 -15.57 -11.91
N ALA A 54 -5.83 -16.36 -12.95
CA ALA A 54 -6.59 -16.31 -14.20
C ALA A 54 -8.08 -16.63 -13.97
N LEU A 55 -8.38 -17.61 -13.11
CA LEU A 55 -9.77 -17.96 -12.77
C LEU A 55 -10.45 -16.82 -12.02
N LEU A 56 -9.77 -16.21 -11.05
CA LEU A 56 -10.33 -15.07 -10.31
C LEU A 56 -10.58 -13.86 -11.23
N ARG A 57 -9.66 -13.56 -12.15
CA ARG A 57 -9.81 -12.46 -13.11
C ARG A 57 -10.92 -12.72 -14.13
N HIS A 58 -11.19 -13.98 -14.45
CA HIS A 58 -12.32 -14.38 -15.27
C HIS A 58 -13.65 -14.24 -14.51
N GLU A 59 -13.71 -14.71 -13.26
CA GLU A 59 -14.88 -14.61 -12.37
C GLU A 59 -15.27 -13.15 -12.11
N ILE A 60 -14.28 -12.29 -11.85
CA ILE A 60 -14.46 -10.87 -11.51
C ILE A 60 -13.70 -10.03 -12.53
N THR A 61 -14.40 -9.65 -13.60
CA THR A 61 -13.83 -8.91 -14.73
C THR A 61 -13.96 -7.40 -14.53
N SER A 62 -12.88 -6.65 -14.75
CA SER A 62 -12.89 -5.19 -14.72
C SER A 62 -13.56 -4.59 -15.96
N SER A 63 -14.28 -3.49 -15.77
CA SER A 63 -15.01 -2.85 -16.87
C SER A 63 -14.09 -2.03 -17.77
N SER A 64 -14.61 -1.61 -18.93
CA SER A 64 -13.90 -0.64 -19.78
C SER A 64 -13.70 0.72 -19.10
N ALA A 65 -14.58 1.10 -18.16
CA ALA A 65 -14.44 2.32 -17.38
C ALA A 65 -13.29 2.18 -16.38
N SER A 66 -13.20 1.05 -15.66
CA SER A 66 -12.06 0.73 -14.81
C SER A 66 -10.74 0.86 -15.58
N HIS A 67 -10.64 0.26 -16.77
CA HIS A 67 -9.42 0.33 -17.59
C HIS A 67 -9.00 1.78 -17.91
N ARG A 68 -9.96 2.65 -18.26
CA ARG A 68 -9.69 4.07 -18.53
C ARG A 68 -9.23 4.81 -17.28
N THR A 69 -9.89 4.58 -16.15
CA THR A 69 -9.52 5.16 -14.84
C THR A 69 -8.08 4.81 -14.49
N ILE A 70 -7.73 3.52 -14.57
CA ILE A 70 -6.41 3.00 -14.20
C ILE A 70 -5.33 3.51 -15.16
N ALA A 71 -5.56 3.40 -16.47
CA ALA A 71 -4.57 3.83 -17.47
C ALA A 71 -4.26 5.33 -17.36
N SER A 72 -5.30 6.17 -17.21
CA SER A 72 -5.15 7.61 -17.05
C SER A 72 -4.40 7.98 -15.76
N ALA A 73 -4.72 7.31 -14.66
CA ALA A 73 -4.08 7.56 -13.37
C ALA A 73 -2.61 7.14 -13.37
N ARG A 74 -2.28 5.96 -13.94
CA ARG A 74 -0.90 5.49 -14.08
C ARG A 74 -0.05 6.46 -14.89
N TYR A 75 -0.56 6.90 -16.06
CA TYR A 75 0.12 7.88 -16.91
C TYR A 75 0.33 9.23 -16.21
N SER A 76 -0.70 9.73 -15.53
CA SER A 76 -0.64 11.01 -14.82
C SER A 76 0.33 10.95 -13.64
N ALA A 77 0.30 9.87 -12.86
CA ALA A 77 1.23 9.65 -11.76
C ALA A 77 2.67 9.59 -12.28
N ALA A 78 2.96 8.80 -13.32
CA ALA A 78 4.29 8.75 -13.94
C ALA A 78 4.76 10.13 -14.46
N SER A 79 3.85 10.94 -15.01
CA SER A 79 4.14 12.30 -15.47
C SER A 79 4.52 13.23 -14.32
N ILE A 80 3.82 13.16 -13.18
CA ILE A 80 4.15 13.91 -11.96
C ILE A 80 5.51 13.46 -11.41
N LEU A 81 5.74 12.15 -11.27
CA LEU A 81 7.00 11.63 -10.71
C LEU A 81 8.22 11.90 -11.60
N SER A 82 8.02 12.11 -12.90
CA SER A 82 9.09 12.53 -13.83
C SER A 82 9.25 14.05 -13.94
N GLY A 83 8.46 14.83 -13.19
CA GLY A 83 8.52 16.29 -13.18
C GLY A 83 7.96 16.96 -14.45
N ARG A 84 7.21 16.22 -15.27
CA ARG A 84 6.56 16.71 -16.51
C ARG A 84 5.18 17.30 -16.26
N ASP A 85 4.54 16.92 -15.16
CA ASP A 85 3.29 17.47 -14.68
C ASP A 85 3.55 18.10 -13.30
N ASP A 86 3.08 19.33 -13.11
CA ASP A 86 3.30 20.11 -11.89
C ASP A 86 2.15 20.01 -10.88
N ARG A 87 1.23 19.07 -11.07
CA ARG A 87 0.30 18.66 -10.01
C ARG A 87 1.02 17.92 -8.89
N VAL A 88 0.30 17.65 -7.79
CA VAL A 88 0.78 16.81 -6.68
C VAL A 88 -0.04 15.53 -6.64
N LEU A 89 0.64 14.39 -6.56
CA LEU A 89 0.05 13.07 -6.37
C LEU A 89 -0.39 12.89 -4.92
N VAL A 90 -1.67 12.56 -4.69
CA VAL A 90 -2.23 12.42 -3.34
C VAL A 90 -2.72 10.99 -3.17
N ILE A 91 -2.12 10.26 -2.24
CA ILE A 91 -2.59 8.94 -1.80
C ILE A 91 -3.39 9.14 -0.52
N VAL A 92 -4.72 9.08 -0.59
CA VAL A 92 -5.60 9.44 0.54
C VAL A 92 -6.70 8.40 0.75
N GLY A 93 -6.94 8.02 2.00
CA GLY A 93 -7.97 7.05 2.36
C GLY A 93 -7.62 6.25 3.60
N PRO A 94 -8.41 5.20 3.92
CA PRO A 94 -8.28 4.48 5.19
C PRO A 94 -6.90 3.84 5.38
N CYS A 95 -6.43 3.74 6.63
CA CYS A 95 -5.18 3.02 6.94
C CYS A 95 -5.20 1.60 6.35
N SER A 96 -6.32 0.90 6.49
CA SER A 96 -6.61 -0.38 5.85
C SER A 96 -8.12 -0.56 5.71
N ILE A 97 -8.57 -1.17 4.62
CA ILE A 97 -9.99 -1.44 4.37
C ILE A 97 -10.40 -2.74 5.02
N HIS A 98 -11.36 -2.70 5.94
CA HIS A 98 -11.97 -3.86 6.59
C HIS A 98 -13.43 -4.11 6.17
N SER A 99 -14.12 -3.08 5.67
CA SER A 99 -15.49 -3.16 5.16
C SER A 99 -15.52 -2.61 3.72
N PRO A 100 -15.83 -3.44 2.70
CA PRO A 100 -16.00 -2.99 1.32
C PRO A 100 -17.10 -1.93 1.17
N GLU A 101 -18.20 -2.08 1.90
CA GLU A 101 -19.34 -1.16 1.87
C GLU A 101 -18.92 0.25 2.31
N GLN A 102 -18.24 0.36 3.46
CA GLN A 102 -17.73 1.64 3.96
C GLN A 102 -16.64 2.23 3.05
N ALA A 103 -15.83 1.38 2.41
CA ALA A 103 -14.84 1.84 1.44
C ALA A 103 -15.50 2.44 0.19
N LEU A 104 -16.59 1.85 -0.30
CA LEU A 104 -17.37 2.40 -1.41
C LEU A 104 -18.05 3.72 -1.03
N GLU A 105 -18.61 3.82 0.18
CA GLU A 105 -19.15 5.07 0.70
C GLU A 105 -18.10 6.19 0.72
N TYR A 106 -16.93 5.91 1.31
CA TYR A 106 -15.80 6.84 1.31
C TYR A 106 -15.40 7.23 -0.13
N ALA A 107 -15.39 6.27 -1.07
CA ALA A 107 -15.05 6.53 -2.47
C ALA A 107 -16.07 7.43 -3.16
N HIS A 108 -17.37 7.29 -2.88
CA HIS A 108 -18.40 8.20 -3.39
C HIS A 108 -18.21 9.62 -2.87
N MET A 109 -17.95 9.77 -1.56
CA MET A 109 -17.65 11.07 -0.95
C MET A 109 -16.41 11.70 -1.60
N LEU A 110 -15.33 10.92 -1.77
CA LEU A 110 -14.10 11.37 -2.41
C LEU A 110 -14.35 11.76 -3.88
N LYS A 111 -15.06 10.93 -4.64
CA LYS A 111 -15.40 11.15 -6.06
C LYS A 111 -16.13 12.47 -6.28
N ALA A 112 -17.08 12.80 -5.41
CA ALA A 112 -17.83 14.05 -5.47
C ALA A 112 -16.94 15.29 -5.31
N ARG A 113 -15.82 15.19 -4.57
CA ARG A 113 -14.89 16.29 -4.30
C ARG A 113 -13.73 16.40 -5.30
N ILE A 114 -13.30 15.30 -5.94
CA ILE A 114 -12.16 15.32 -6.89
C ILE A 114 -12.19 16.49 -7.89
N PRO A 115 -13.33 16.86 -8.51
CA PRO A 115 -13.38 17.99 -9.45
C PRO A 115 -13.00 19.36 -8.85
N THR A 116 -13.08 19.52 -7.51
CA THR A 116 -12.73 20.77 -6.83
C THR A 116 -11.23 20.91 -6.58
N TRP A 117 -10.43 19.87 -6.86
CA TRP A 117 -8.98 19.85 -6.65
C TRP A 117 -8.19 19.65 -7.95
N PRO A 118 -8.31 20.57 -8.93
CA PRO A 118 -7.71 20.39 -10.26
C PRO A 118 -6.17 20.33 -10.24
N ASN A 119 -5.52 20.85 -9.19
CA ASN A 119 -4.06 20.82 -9.05
C ASN A 119 -3.54 19.52 -8.42
N LEU A 120 -4.43 18.61 -8.04
CA LEU A 120 -4.10 17.35 -7.39
C LEU A 120 -4.43 16.17 -8.30
N LEU A 121 -3.63 15.12 -8.23
CA LEU A 121 -4.01 13.80 -8.74
C LEU A 121 -4.37 12.93 -7.54
N ILE A 122 -5.67 12.77 -7.30
CA ILE A 122 -6.17 11.96 -6.19
C ILE A 122 -6.17 10.49 -6.59
N ILE A 123 -5.56 9.65 -5.75
CA ILE A 123 -5.65 8.19 -5.78
C ILE A 123 -6.10 7.72 -4.40
N MET A 124 -7.19 6.97 -4.35
CA MET A 124 -7.71 6.41 -3.11
C MET A 124 -6.76 5.35 -2.56
N ARG A 125 -6.41 5.47 -1.29
CA ARG A 125 -5.66 4.45 -0.56
C ARG A 125 -6.55 3.23 -0.31
N ALA A 126 -6.24 2.11 -0.97
CA ALA A 126 -6.97 0.84 -0.85
C ALA A 126 -6.06 -0.28 -0.32
N TYR A 127 -5.63 -0.16 0.93
CA TYR A 127 -4.71 -1.11 1.55
C TYR A 127 -5.51 -2.29 2.13
N LEU A 128 -5.27 -3.48 1.56
CA LEU A 128 -6.05 -4.69 1.83
C LEU A 128 -5.40 -5.60 2.88
N TYR A 129 -4.23 -5.19 3.37
CA TYR A 129 -3.42 -5.91 4.34
C TYR A 129 -2.91 -4.96 5.43
N LYS A 130 -2.48 -5.54 6.55
CA LYS A 130 -1.65 -4.81 7.53
C LYS A 130 -0.53 -5.71 8.06
N PRO A 131 0.75 -5.41 7.77
CA PRO A 131 1.86 -6.18 8.31
C PRO A 131 2.02 -5.87 9.81
N ARG A 132 1.94 -6.90 10.65
CA ARG A 132 2.02 -6.79 12.12
C ARG A 132 3.07 -7.73 12.68
N THR A 133 3.90 -7.21 13.58
CA THR A 133 4.86 -7.99 14.39
C THR A 133 4.23 -8.57 15.65
N THR A 134 2.99 -8.17 15.98
CA THR A 134 2.19 -8.70 17.09
C THR A 134 0.94 -9.40 16.56
N VAL A 135 0.27 -10.18 17.43
CA VAL A 135 -1.06 -10.75 17.14
C VAL A 135 -2.06 -9.62 16.88
N GLY A 136 -2.91 -9.80 15.87
CA GLY A 136 -3.91 -8.83 15.42
C GLY A 136 -4.45 -9.16 14.03
N TRP A 137 -5.52 -8.48 13.62
CA TRP A 137 -6.16 -8.68 12.31
C TRP A 137 -5.15 -8.53 11.16
N LYS A 138 -5.19 -9.48 10.22
CA LYS A 138 -4.18 -9.65 9.15
C LYS A 138 -4.56 -9.00 7.82
N GLY A 139 -5.70 -8.30 7.79
CA GLY A 139 -6.22 -7.62 6.60
C GLY A 139 -7.35 -8.37 5.90
N LEU A 140 -8.04 -7.68 4.99
CA LEU A 140 -9.23 -8.14 4.29
C LEU A 140 -8.98 -9.41 3.47
N ILE A 141 -7.81 -9.51 2.82
CA ILE A 141 -7.51 -10.71 2.03
C ILE A 141 -7.29 -11.93 2.94
N ASN A 142 -6.56 -11.76 4.04
CA ASN A 142 -6.28 -12.89 4.93
C ASN A 142 -7.50 -13.29 5.76
N ASP A 143 -8.17 -12.32 6.38
CA ASP A 143 -9.24 -12.56 7.35
C ASP A 143 -10.45 -11.65 7.05
N PRO A 144 -11.23 -11.94 5.98
CA PRO A 144 -12.32 -11.07 5.53
C PRO A 144 -13.49 -11.00 6.52
N ASP A 145 -13.65 -12.01 7.37
CA ASP A 145 -14.71 -12.10 8.37
C ASP A 145 -14.30 -11.50 9.73
N ILE A 146 -13.04 -11.04 9.87
CA ILE A 146 -12.48 -10.45 11.09
C ILE A 146 -12.68 -11.38 12.30
N ASN A 147 -12.41 -12.67 12.12
CA ASN A 147 -12.64 -13.70 13.12
C ASN A 147 -11.51 -14.75 13.21
N GLY A 148 -10.38 -14.50 12.54
CA GLY A 148 -9.21 -15.37 12.56
C GLY A 148 -9.38 -16.69 11.79
N THR A 149 -10.37 -16.81 10.91
CA THR A 149 -10.63 -18.05 10.14
C THR A 149 -9.80 -18.18 8.86
N PHE A 150 -9.02 -17.15 8.51
CA PHE A 150 -8.08 -17.15 7.38
C PHE A 150 -8.67 -17.57 6.02
N LYS A 151 -9.89 -17.13 5.70
CA LYS A 151 -10.57 -17.47 4.42
C LYS A 151 -9.99 -16.70 3.23
N ILE A 152 -8.75 -17.00 2.86
CA ILE A 152 -7.99 -16.26 1.83
C ILE A 152 -8.71 -16.24 0.46
N ASN A 153 -9.27 -17.38 0.02
CA ASN A 153 -10.04 -17.45 -1.23
C ASN A 153 -11.27 -16.53 -1.24
N LYS A 154 -11.92 -16.33 -0.09
CA LYS A 154 -13.02 -15.36 0.06
C LYS A 154 -12.46 -13.93 0.02
N GLY A 155 -11.39 -13.68 0.78
CA GLY A 155 -10.76 -12.37 0.86
C GLY A 155 -10.24 -11.86 -0.48
N LEU A 156 -9.66 -12.73 -1.32
CA LEU A 156 -9.24 -12.40 -2.68
C LEU A 156 -10.41 -11.97 -3.58
N ARG A 157 -11.54 -12.68 -3.52
CA ARG A 157 -12.77 -12.31 -4.24
C ARG A 157 -13.31 -10.97 -3.78
N THR A 158 -13.45 -10.80 -2.47
CA THR A 158 -13.93 -9.54 -1.87
C THR A 158 -13.02 -8.37 -2.25
N ALA A 159 -11.70 -8.53 -2.14
CA ALA A 159 -10.74 -7.50 -2.49
C ALA A 159 -10.78 -7.13 -3.97
N ARG A 160 -10.80 -8.14 -4.87
CA ARG A 160 -10.85 -7.87 -6.30
C ARG A 160 -12.16 -7.20 -6.71
N GLN A 161 -13.30 -7.67 -6.22
CA GLN A 161 -14.60 -7.04 -6.48
C GLN A 161 -14.59 -5.57 -6.05
N LEU A 162 -14.14 -5.28 -4.83
CA LEU A 162 -14.01 -3.92 -4.34
C LEU A 162 -13.15 -3.04 -5.25
N LEU A 163 -11.99 -3.53 -5.69
CA LEU A 163 -11.11 -2.76 -6.57
C LEU A 163 -11.75 -2.53 -7.97
N CYS A 164 -12.50 -3.50 -8.49
CA CYS A 164 -13.31 -3.31 -9.70
C CYS A 164 -14.34 -2.20 -9.49
N ASP A 165 -15.13 -2.26 -8.41
CA ASP A 165 -16.19 -1.30 -8.11
C ASP A 165 -15.63 0.13 -7.94
N LEU A 166 -14.53 0.28 -7.20
CA LEU A 166 -13.86 1.57 -7.00
C LEU A 166 -13.38 2.19 -8.31
N THR A 167 -12.75 1.38 -9.17
CA THR A 167 -12.20 1.86 -10.44
C THR A 167 -13.28 2.10 -11.50
N ASP A 168 -14.38 1.34 -11.46
CA ASP A 168 -15.55 1.54 -12.31
C ASP A 168 -16.28 2.85 -11.97
N LEU A 169 -16.37 3.20 -10.68
CA LEU A 169 -16.82 4.51 -10.18
C LEU A 169 -15.94 5.68 -10.69
N GLY A 170 -14.77 5.37 -11.25
CA GLY A 170 -13.84 6.37 -11.75
C GLY A 170 -12.95 6.95 -10.66
N VAL A 171 -12.68 6.18 -9.59
CA VAL A 171 -11.72 6.50 -8.52
C VAL A 171 -10.52 5.57 -8.67
N PRO A 172 -9.34 6.06 -9.05
CA PRO A 172 -8.15 5.23 -9.10
C PRO A 172 -7.69 4.86 -7.69
N VAL A 173 -7.09 3.68 -7.55
CA VAL A 173 -6.71 3.11 -6.26
C VAL A 173 -5.21 2.84 -6.17
N GLY A 174 -4.66 2.99 -4.97
CA GLY A 174 -3.28 2.67 -4.64
C GLY A 174 -3.20 1.68 -3.49
N SER A 175 -2.28 0.71 -3.57
CA SER A 175 -2.11 -0.34 -2.56
C SER A 175 -0.64 -0.57 -2.23
N GLU A 176 -0.37 -1.10 -1.04
CA GLU A 176 0.95 -1.63 -0.68
C GLU A 176 1.11 -3.06 -1.17
N LEU A 177 2.32 -3.40 -1.63
CA LEU A 177 2.69 -4.76 -2.03
C LEU A 177 3.45 -5.40 -0.87
N LEU A 178 2.83 -6.40 -0.24
CA LEU A 178 3.39 -7.09 0.94
C LEU A 178 4.03 -8.43 0.64
N ASP A 179 3.66 -9.04 -0.49
CA ASP A 179 4.14 -10.34 -0.92
C ASP A 179 4.24 -10.37 -2.45
N THR A 180 4.84 -11.43 -2.97
CA THR A 180 5.14 -11.58 -4.40
C THR A 180 4.09 -12.37 -5.18
N ILE A 181 3.00 -12.79 -4.54
CA ILE A 181 1.94 -13.63 -5.10
C ILE A 181 0.66 -12.84 -5.31
N SER A 182 0.18 -12.12 -4.28
CA SER A 182 -1.04 -11.32 -4.32
C SER A 182 -1.13 -10.33 -5.48
N PRO A 183 -0.04 -9.71 -5.97
CA PRO A 183 -0.10 -8.84 -7.14
C PRO A 183 -0.68 -9.53 -8.39
N GLN A 184 -0.49 -10.84 -8.59
CA GLN A 184 -1.08 -11.54 -9.74
C GLN A 184 -2.61 -11.51 -9.77
N TYR A 185 -3.26 -11.28 -8.62
CA TYR A 185 -4.71 -11.29 -8.49
C TYR A 185 -5.35 -9.91 -8.64
N ILE A 186 -4.59 -8.83 -8.38
CA ILE A 186 -5.17 -7.48 -8.22
C ILE A 186 -4.34 -6.35 -8.85
N ALA A 187 -3.10 -6.62 -9.31
CA ALA A 187 -2.21 -5.56 -9.83
C ALA A 187 -2.76 -4.89 -11.09
N ASP A 188 -3.60 -5.57 -11.87
CA ASP A 188 -4.29 -5.00 -13.02
C ASP A 188 -5.23 -3.84 -12.64
N LEU A 189 -5.71 -3.80 -11.39
CA LEU A 189 -6.63 -2.79 -10.87
C LEU A 189 -5.93 -1.63 -10.12
N ILE A 190 -4.63 -1.77 -9.84
CA ILE A 190 -3.87 -0.79 -9.06
C ILE A 190 -3.30 0.31 -9.96
N SER A 191 -3.43 1.57 -9.56
CA SER A 191 -2.91 2.73 -10.29
C SER A 191 -1.58 3.27 -9.74
N TRP A 192 -1.26 2.95 -8.49
CA TRP A 192 -0.01 3.32 -7.81
C TRP A 192 0.30 2.32 -6.68
N GLY A 193 1.57 2.01 -6.47
CA GLY A 193 2.01 1.04 -5.46
C GLY A 193 2.89 1.64 -4.37
N ALA A 194 2.95 0.97 -3.21
CA ALA A 194 3.97 1.22 -2.20
C ALA A 194 4.72 -0.06 -1.81
N ILE A 195 6.02 0.08 -1.56
CA ILE A 195 6.79 -0.87 -0.76
C ILE A 195 6.98 -0.29 0.65
N GLY A 196 6.59 -1.09 1.65
CA GLY A 196 6.62 -0.71 3.05
C GLY A 196 8.03 -0.57 3.61
N ALA A 197 8.17 0.21 4.69
CA ALA A 197 9.48 0.49 5.29
C ALA A 197 10.25 -0.75 5.76
N ARG A 198 9.55 -1.86 6.05
CA ARG A 198 10.15 -3.14 6.48
C ARG A 198 10.53 -4.05 5.30
N THR A 199 10.06 -3.75 4.09
CA THR A 199 10.30 -4.55 2.89
C THR A 199 11.08 -3.79 1.82
N THR A 200 11.34 -2.49 2.00
CA THR A 200 12.19 -1.69 1.11
C THR A 200 13.60 -2.29 0.91
N GLU A 201 14.16 -2.92 1.94
CA GLU A 201 15.47 -3.60 1.85
C GLU A 201 15.40 -5.03 1.31
N SER A 202 14.19 -5.59 1.16
CA SER A 202 13.99 -6.93 0.64
C SER A 202 14.26 -6.97 -0.86
N GLN A 203 15.22 -7.81 -1.27
CA GLN A 203 15.53 -8.02 -2.68
C GLN A 203 14.30 -8.53 -3.47
N LEU A 204 13.52 -9.45 -2.89
CA LEU A 204 12.28 -9.95 -3.51
C LEU A 204 11.28 -8.84 -3.84
N HIS A 205 11.17 -7.82 -2.97
CA HIS A 205 10.25 -6.71 -3.19
C HIS A 205 10.78 -5.71 -4.22
N ARG A 206 12.10 -5.52 -4.31
CA ARG A 206 12.75 -4.69 -5.34
C ARG A 206 12.59 -5.33 -6.72
N GLU A 207 12.76 -6.65 -6.79
CA GLU A 207 12.52 -7.46 -7.99
C GLU A 207 11.05 -7.42 -8.41
N LEU A 208 10.11 -7.61 -7.48
CA LEU A 208 8.68 -7.43 -7.74
C LEU A 208 8.38 -6.02 -8.30
N ALA A 209 8.88 -4.98 -7.63
CA ALA A 209 8.67 -3.59 -8.02
C ALA A 209 9.20 -3.25 -9.41
N SER A 210 10.22 -3.97 -9.88
CA SER A 210 10.76 -3.82 -11.23
C SER A 210 9.83 -4.34 -12.34
N GLY A 211 8.84 -5.17 -11.98
CA GLY A 211 7.91 -5.83 -12.90
C GLY A 211 6.48 -5.31 -12.86
N VAL A 212 6.11 -4.50 -11.87
CA VAL A 212 4.74 -3.96 -11.79
C VAL A 212 4.47 -2.92 -12.88
N SER A 213 3.22 -2.84 -13.32
CA SER A 213 2.81 -1.97 -14.44
C SER A 213 2.31 -0.59 -14.00
N PHE A 214 2.68 -0.13 -12.81
CA PHE A 214 2.29 1.15 -12.24
C PHE A 214 3.45 1.81 -11.49
N PRO A 215 3.39 3.13 -11.25
CA PRO A 215 4.38 3.81 -10.44
C PRO A 215 4.42 3.28 -9.00
N ILE A 216 5.61 3.24 -8.41
CA ILE A 216 5.80 2.65 -7.07
C ILE A 216 6.69 3.50 -6.16
N GLY A 217 6.21 3.75 -4.94
CA GLY A 217 6.94 4.48 -3.92
C GLY A 217 7.62 3.57 -2.91
N PHE A 218 8.87 3.85 -2.57
CA PHE A 218 9.62 3.13 -1.53
C PHE A 218 9.70 3.96 -0.25
N LYS A 219 9.16 3.42 0.85
CA LYS A 219 9.29 4.07 2.16
C LYS A 219 10.73 4.04 2.65
N ASN A 220 11.19 5.15 3.23
CA ASN A 220 12.45 5.19 3.97
C ASN A 220 12.45 4.18 5.12
N GLY A 221 13.65 3.77 5.57
CA GLY A 221 13.84 2.78 6.63
C GLY A 221 13.18 3.18 7.95
N THR A 222 12.88 2.21 8.81
CA THR A 222 12.19 2.50 10.08
C THR A 222 12.98 3.41 11.01
N ASP A 223 14.29 3.47 10.84
CA ASP A 223 15.24 4.34 11.53
C ASP A 223 15.30 5.78 10.96
N GLY A 224 14.69 6.03 9.81
CA GLY A 224 14.74 7.31 9.09
C GLY A 224 15.67 7.30 7.86
N SER A 225 16.40 6.21 7.60
CA SER A 225 17.38 6.15 6.50
C SER A 225 16.68 6.26 5.13
N VAL A 226 17.04 7.27 4.35
CA VAL A 226 16.53 7.48 2.99
C VAL A 226 17.30 6.64 1.96
N THR A 227 18.56 6.32 2.25
CA THR A 227 19.46 5.55 1.35
C THR A 227 18.85 4.22 0.94
N VAL A 228 18.22 3.49 1.87
CA VAL A 228 17.59 2.19 1.57
C VAL A 228 16.49 2.30 0.52
N ALA A 229 15.74 3.40 0.51
CA ALA A 229 14.70 3.66 -0.49
C ALA A 229 15.31 4.05 -1.84
N ILE A 230 16.39 4.84 -1.83
CA ILE A 230 17.11 5.22 -3.06
C ILE A 230 17.76 4.00 -3.72
N ASP A 231 18.34 3.09 -2.94
CA ASP A 231 18.91 1.86 -3.46
C ASP A 231 17.82 0.90 -3.98
N ALA A 232 16.66 0.87 -3.32
CA ALA A 232 15.51 0.13 -3.82
C ALA A 232 14.98 0.70 -5.15
N MET A 233 14.87 2.02 -5.29
CA MET A 233 14.53 2.68 -6.55
C MET A 233 15.53 2.33 -7.66
N HIS A 234 16.83 2.36 -7.35
CA HIS A 234 17.86 2.01 -8.32
C HIS A 234 17.75 0.54 -8.74
N SER A 235 17.60 -0.38 -7.80
CA SER A 235 17.39 -1.80 -8.08
C SER A 235 16.14 -2.02 -8.95
N ALA A 236 14.99 -1.47 -8.54
CA ALA A 236 13.74 -1.64 -9.26
C ALA A 236 13.76 -1.03 -10.68
N SER A 237 14.61 -0.03 -10.93
CA SER A 237 14.81 0.57 -12.26
C SER A 237 15.55 -0.35 -13.25
N ASN A 238 16.06 -1.50 -12.82
CA ASN A 238 16.84 -2.42 -13.67
C ASN A 238 16.07 -3.73 -13.94
N PRO A 239 16.42 -4.46 -15.02
CA PRO A 239 15.91 -5.81 -15.27
C PRO A 239 16.30 -6.80 -14.16
N HIS A 240 15.37 -7.70 -13.81
CA HIS A 240 15.61 -8.80 -12.87
C HIS A 240 15.08 -10.14 -13.41
N ALA A 241 15.54 -11.23 -12.81
CA ALA A 241 14.97 -12.56 -12.99
C ALA A 241 14.82 -13.25 -11.62
N PHE A 242 13.61 -13.70 -11.27
CA PHE A 242 13.31 -14.25 -9.95
C PHE A 242 12.21 -15.32 -10.00
N MET A 243 12.08 -16.10 -8.92
CA MET A 243 11.01 -17.09 -8.79
C MET A 243 9.69 -16.41 -8.43
N GLY A 244 8.65 -16.63 -9.23
CA GLY A 244 7.30 -16.11 -9.00
C GLY A 244 6.24 -17.12 -9.39
N VAL A 245 5.01 -16.64 -9.56
CA VAL A 245 3.85 -17.46 -9.96
C VAL A 245 3.25 -16.94 -11.26
N THR A 246 2.82 -17.84 -12.14
CA THR A 246 2.07 -17.49 -13.34
C THR A 246 0.60 -17.22 -13.02
N GLU A 247 -0.13 -16.74 -14.02
CA GLU A 247 -1.57 -16.53 -13.91
C GLU A 247 -2.36 -17.84 -13.71
N GLN A 248 -1.76 -19.00 -14.01
CA GLN A 248 -2.31 -20.33 -13.74
C GLN A 248 -1.96 -20.84 -12.32
N GLY A 249 -1.27 -20.04 -11.50
CA GLY A 249 -0.86 -20.43 -10.15
C GLY A 249 0.35 -21.38 -10.10
N LEU A 250 1.11 -21.50 -11.19
CA LEU A 250 2.29 -22.37 -11.25
C LEU A 250 3.56 -21.58 -10.92
N ALA A 251 4.51 -22.21 -10.24
CA ALA A 251 5.84 -21.63 -10.04
C ALA A 251 6.53 -21.36 -11.40
N SER A 252 7.22 -20.22 -11.51
CA SER A 252 7.86 -19.79 -12.77
C SER A 252 9.06 -18.88 -12.53
N ILE A 253 9.88 -18.71 -13.56
CA ILE A 253 10.92 -17.68 -13.60
C ILE A 253 10.33 -16.43 -14.25
N VAL A 254 10.12 -15.40 -13.44
CA VAL A 254 9.65 -14.09 -13.89
C VAL A 254 10.85 -13.25 -14.33
N LYS A 255 10.76 -12.61 -15.49
CA LYS A 255 11.78 -11.69 -16.03
C LYS A 255 11.17 -10.31 -16.24
N THR A 256 11.80 -9.29 -15.69
CA THR A 256 11.29 -7.92 -15.72
C THR A 256 12.18 -7.00 -16.55
N ARG A 257 11.65 -5.85 -16.95
CA ARG A 257 12.37 -4.85 -17.75
C ARG A 257 12.95 -3.72 -16.92
N GLY A 258 12.63 -3.66 -15.63
CA GLY A 258 12.85 -2.49 -14.79
C GLY A 258 11.68 -1.51 -14.85
N ASN A 259 11.42 -0.85 -13.73
CA ASN A 259 10.39 0.16 -13.56
C ASN A 259 11.06 1.51 -13.28
N GLN A 260 10.91 2.46 -14.20
CA GLN A 260 11.48 3.80 -14.07
C GLN A 260 10.57 4.75 -13.27
N ASP A 261 9.30 4.41 -13.07
CA ASP A 261 8.31 5.25 -12.42
C ASP A 261 8.35 5.04 -10.89
N VAL A 262 9.53 5.23 -10.32
CA VAL A 262 9.81 5.00 -8.89
C VAL A 262 10.08 6.31 -8.15
N HIS A 263 9.73 6.37 -6.87
CA HIS A 263 9.98 7.55 -6.02
C HIS A 263 10.21 7.19 -4.55
N VAL A 264 10.72 8.15 -3.76
CA VAL A 264 10.88 7.99 -2.30
C VAL A 264 9.59 8.39 -1.59
N ILE A 265 9.26 7.70 -0.49
CA ILE A 265 8.27 8.12 0.50
C ILE A 265 8.97 8.41 1.84
N LEU A 266 8.93 9.67 2.26
CA LEU A 266 9.40 10.11 3.58
C LEU A 266 8.29 9.95 4.61
N ARG A 267 8.49 9.11 5.62
CA ARG A 267 7.47 8.69 6.60
C ARG A 267 7.90 8.81 8.07
N GLY A 268 8.96 9.57 8.32
CA GLY A 268 9.63 9.73 9.60
C GLY A 268 10.62 8.62 9.90
N GLY A 269 11.07 8.54 11.13
CA GLY A 269 12.12 7.68 11.67
C GLY A 269 11.89 7.38 13.15
N THR A 270 12.62 6.41 13.71
CA THR A 270 12.87 6.41 15.16
C THR A 270 13.60 7.68 15.61
N LYS A 271 14.32 8.34 14.69
CA LYS A 271 14.96 9.66 14.87
C LYS A 271 13.99 10.85 14.84
N GLY A 272 12.70 10.62 14.60
CA GLY A 272 11.67 11.66 14.52
C GLY A 272 11.12 11.90 13.11
N PRO A 273 10.27 12.93 12.94
CA PRO A 273 9.72 13.30 11.63
C PRO A 273 10.79 13.76 10.64
N ASN A 274 10.55 13.53 9.34
CA ASN A 274 11.47 13.89 8.26
C ASN A 274 10.78 14.61 7.08
N PHE A 275 9.80 15.48 7.38
CA PHE A 275 9.05 16.24 6.37
C PHE A 275 9.52 17.69 6.19
N SER A 276 10.38 18.22 7.07
CA SER A 276 10.81 19.62 7.01
C SER A 276 11.65 19.92 5.76
N SER A 277 11.74 21.20 5.38
CA SER A 277 12.50 21.64 4.20
C SER A 277 13.94 21.16 4.16
N GLU A 278 14.61 21.04 5.31
CA GLU A 278 15.97 20.49 5.40
C GLU A 278 16.02 19.02 4.93
N HIS A 279 15.12 18.18 5.45
CA HIS A 279 15.03 16.77 5.06
C HIS A 279 14.70 16.61 3.57
N ILE A 280 13.79 17.44 3.05
CA ILE A 280 13.43 17.44 1.62
C ILE A 280 14.65 17.78 0.75
N LYS A 281 15.40 18.84 1.11
CA LYS A 281 16.60 19.26 0.38
C LYS A 281 17.68 18.19 0.40
N ASP A 282 17.90 17.54 1.55
CA ASP A 282 18.96 16.52 1.67
C ASP A 282 18.60 15.22 0.95
N ALA A 283 17.33 14.79 1.03
CA ALA A 283 16.83 13.70 0.21
C ALA A 283 16.97 14.03 -1.29
N ALA A 284 16.56 15.23 -1.70
CA ALA A 284 16.66 15.67 -3.10
C ALA A 284 18.11 15.66 -3.60
N LYS A 285 19.05 16.26 -2.86
CA LYS A 285 20.49 16.23 -3.17
C LYS A 285 21.03 14.81 -3.36
N THR A 286 20.51 13.85 -2.61
CA THR A 286 20.97 12.45 -2.69
C THR A 286 20.35 11.73 -3.89
N ILE A 287 19.06 11.95 -4.16
CA ILE A 287 18.36 11.32 -5.29
C ILE A 287 18.95 11.82 -6.62
N VAL A 288 19.22 13.12 -6.77
CA VAL A 288 19.71 13.69 -8.04
C VAL A 288 21.09 13.16 -8.47
N LYS A 289 21.86 12.57 -7.55
CA LYS A 289 23.13 11.89 -7.89
C LYS A 289 22.92 10.65 -8.76
N LYS A 290 21.74 10.02 -8.69
CA LYS A 290 21.41 8.78 -9.42
C LYS A 290 20.28 8.96 -10.43
N ARG A 291 19.52 10.07 -10.39
CA ARG A 291 18.33 10.31 -11.24
C ARG A 291 18.22 11.77 -11.64
N HIS A 292 17.53 12.06 -12.74
CA HIS A 292 17.38 13.43 -13.25
C HIS A 292 16.46 14.32 -12.42
N PHE A 293 15.50 13.74 -11.71
CA PHE A 293 14.52 14.47 -10.93
C PHE A 293 14.26 13.77 -9.60
N ALA A 294 14.29 14.55 -8.51
CA ALA A 294 14.06 14.03 -7.17
C ALA A 294 12.57 14.06 -6.83
N SER A 295 11.87 12.99 -7.20
CA SER A 295 10.49 12.80 -6.81
C SER A 295 10.39 12.27 -5.37
N ILE A 296 9.83 13.10 -4.50
CA ILE A 296 9.61 12.81 -3.08
C ILE A 296 8.13 12.88 -2.78
N MET A 297 7.61 11.85 -2.11
CA MET A 297 6.30 11.85 -1.47
C MET A 297 6.48 11.96 0.04
N VAL A 298 5.62 12.71 0.72
CA VAL A 298 5.62 12.81 2.18
C VAL A 298 4.39 12.13 2.77
N ASP A 299 4.60 11.11 3.59
CA ASP A 299 3.56 10.46 4.39
C ASP A 299 3.28 11.32 5.62
N CYS A 300 2.08 11.89 5.69
CA CYS A 300 1.65 12.78 6.76
C CYS A 300 1.37 12.02 8.07
N SER A 301 1.16 10.70 7.99
CA SER A 301 0.83 9.83 9.11
C SER A 301 2.12 9.23 9.73
N HIS A 302 2.02 8.06 10.35
CA HIS A 302 3.11 7.24 10.85
C HIS A 302 4.16 8.03 11.67
N GLY A 303 5.45 7.93 11.34
CA GLY A 303 6.53 8.58 12.08
C GLY A 303 6.45 10.11 12.01
N ASN A 304 5.93 10.67 10.91
CA ASN A 304 5.79 12.11 10.73
C ASN A 304 4.68 12.71 11.59
N SER A 305 3.58 11.98 11.76
CA SER A 305 2.52 12.34 12.72
C SER A 305 2.87 12.03 14.18
N GLN A 306 4.02 11.39 14.43
CA GLN A 306 4.37 10.80 15.73
C GLN A 306 3.30 9.83 16.24
N LYS A 307 2.67 9.09 15.32
CA LYS A 307 1.53 8.18 15.55
C LYS A 307 0.30 8.86 16.17
N ASN A 308 0.15 10.17 15.99
CA ASN A 308 -1.03 10.91 16.39
C ASN A 308 -1.69 11.52 15.15
N HIS A 309 -2.83 10.98 14.74
CA HIS A 309 -3.57 11.41 13.55
C HIS A 309 -3.91 12.90 13.53
N ASN A 310 -4.08 13.54 14.70
CA ASN A 310 -4.32 14.99 14.82
C ASN A 310 -3.12 15.84 14.39
N ASN A 311 -1.93 15.25 14.23
CA ASN A 311 -0.76 15.93 13.70
C ASN A 311 -0.71 15.91 12.16
N GLN A 312 -1.48 15.07 11.45
CA GLN A 312 -1.45 15.03 9.98
C GLN A 312 -1.73 16.40 9.34
N PRO A 313 -2.71 17.21 9.81
CA PRO A 313 -2.93 18.56 9.28
C PRO A 313 -1.73 19.49 9.46
N ARG A 314 -0.99 19.35 10.55
CA ARG A 314 0.23 20.14 10.80
C ARG A 314 1.36 19.74 9.85
N VAL A 315 1.55 18.44 9.63
CA VAL A 315 2.53 17.94 8.64
C VAL A 315 2.19 18.48 7.25
N LEU A 316 0.91 18.42 6.88
CA LEU A 316 0.48 18.91 5.57
C LEU A 316 0.62 20.43 5.44
N GLN A 317 0.38 21.20 6.49
CA GLN A 317 0.59 22.65 6.47
C GLN A 317 2.05 22.99 6.15
N ASP A 318 3.02 22.32 6.78
CA ASP A 318 4.45 22.52 6.48
C ASP A 318 4.77 22.21 5.01
N ILE A 319 4.19 21.14 4.47
CA ILE A 319 4.31 20.79 3.04
C ILE A 319 3.70 21.89 2.14
N CYS A 320 2.54 22.43 2.51
CA CYS A 320 1.89 23.52 1.78
C CYS A 320 2.77 24.77 1.76
N ASP A 321 3.38 25.11 2.89
CA ASP A 321 4.27 26.27 3.00
C ASP A 321 5.52 26.10 2.11
N GLN A 322 6.11 24.90 2.08
CA GLN A 322 7.22 24.57 1.18
C GLN A 322 6.84 24.65 -0.30
N LEU A 323 5.67 24.10 -0.67
CA LEU A 323 5.15 24.17 -2.05
C LEU A 323 4.93 25.64 -2.46
N ALA A 324 4.27 26.43 -1.62
CA ALA A 324 4.02 27.85 -1.86
C ALA A 324 5.33 28.65 -2.00
N ALA A 325 6.41 28.22 -1.34
CA ALA A 325 7.75 28.79 -1.50
C ALA A 325 8.49 28.32 -2.77
N GLY A 326 7.87 27.49 -3.61
CA GLY A 326 8.42 27.05 -4.89
C GLY A 326 9.12 25.68 -4.86
N GLU A 327 9.00 24.89 -3.79
CA GLU A 327 9.60 23.55 -3.72
C GLU A 327 9.02 22.61 -4.78
N ARG A 328 9.88 22.08 -5.66
CA ARG A 328 9.49 21.26 -6.83
C ARG A 328 9.65 19.76 -6.59
N ASN A 329 10.48 19.36 -5.63
CA ASN A 329 10.80 17.95 -5.38
C ASN A 329 9.71 17.24 -4.57
N ILE A 330 8.83 17.98 -3.88
CA ILE A 330 7.60 17.43 -3.31
C ILE A 330 6.60 17.20 -4.44
N THR A 331 6.49 15.93 -4.82
CA THR A 331 5.62 15.45 -5.90
C THR A 331 4.40 14.71 -5.40
N GLY A 332 4.38 14.33 -4.13
CA GLY A 332 3.21 13.68 -3.57
C GLY A 332 3.08 13.81 -2.07
N VAL A 333 1.88 13.48 -1.58
CA VAL A 333 1.60 13.29 -0.16
C VAL A 333 0.80 12.01 0.05
N MET A 334 0.92 11.43 1.24
CA MET A 334 0.08 10.32 1.69
C MET A 334 -0.62 10.71 2.99
N ILE A 335 -1.93 10.47 3.05
CA ILE A 335 -2.82 10.86 4.16
C ILE A 335 -3.64 9.63 4.57
N GLU A 336 -3.70 9.34 5.86
CA GLU A 336 -4.61 8.33 6.40
C GLU A 336 -5.88 9.01 6.91
N SER A 337 -6.96 8.80 6.18
CA SER A 337 -8.27 9.42 6.37
C SER A 337 -9.38 8.39 6.28
N ASN A 338 -10.46 8.59 7.03
CA ASN A 338 -11.63 7.73 6.95
C ASN A 338 -12.90 8.59 7.02
N ILE A 339 -14.08 7.97 6.99
CA ILE A 339 -15.35 8.69 7.16
C ILE A 339 -15.33 9.43 8.51
N ASN A 340 -14.98 8.71 9.58
CA ASN A 340 -14.85 9.21 10.94
C ASN A 340 -13.39 9.11 11.44
N ASP A 341 -13.03 9.95 12.41
CA ASP A 341 -11.67 10.04 12.93
C ASP A 341 -11.29 8.90 13.88
N GLY A 342 -10.02 8.87 14.25
CA GLY A 342 -9.50 7.97 15.27
C GLY A 342 -9.36 6.52 14.79
N ARG A 343 -9.35 5.62 15.78
CA ARG A 343 -9.29 4.17 15.61
C ARG A 343 -10.15 3.48 16.65
N GLN A 344 -10.47 2.22 16.39
CA GLN A 344 -11.09 1.30 17.33
C GLN A 344 -10.38 -0.05 17.33
N ASP A 345 -10.54 -0.80 18.42
CA ASP A 345 -10.19 -2.21 18.49
C ASP A 345 -11.41 -3.06 18.06
N VAL A 346 -11.17 -4.27 17.57
CA VAL A 346 -12.25 -5.22 17.26
C VAL A 346 -12.90 -5.63 18.59
N PRO A 347 -14.20 -5.36 18.81
CA PRO A 347 -14.86 -5.69 20.08
C PRO A 347 -14.94 -7.19 20.31
N SER A 348 -15.06 -7.62 21.57
CA SER A 348 -15.28 -9.03 21.93
C SER A 348 -16.60 -9.59 21.35
N ALA A 349 -17.60 -8.73 21.13
CA ALA A 349 -18.85 -9.07 20.46
C ALA A 349 -18.69 -9.32 18.94
N GLY A 350 -17.49 -9.12 18.39
CA GLY A 350 -17.18 -9.34 16.98
C GLY A 350 -17.42 -8.11 16.09
N PRO A 351 -17.25 -8.27 14.76
CA PRO A 351 -17.25 -7.17 13.80
C PRO A 351 -18.60 -6.44 13.67
N ALA A 352 -19.72 -7.08 14.05
CA ALA A 352 -21.05 -6.46 14.03
C ALA A 352 -21.19 -5.27 15.00
N ALA A 353 -20.30 -5.17 16.01
CA ALA A 353 -20.27 -4.07 16.97
C ALA A 353 -19.28 -2.96 16.59
N LEU A 354 -18.63 -3.03 15.42
CA LEU A 354 -17.71 -1.99 14.96
C LEU A 354 -18.46 -0.68 14.68
N LYS A 355 -17.91 0.43 15.15
CA LYS A 355 -18.39 1.76 14.81
C LYS A 355 -18.20 1.99 13.31
N HIS A 356 -19.24 2.49 12.67
CA HIS A 356 -19.23 2.84 11.26
C HIS A 356 -18.14 3.88 10.96
N GLY A 357 -17.39 3.69 9.89
CA GLY A 357 -16.46 4.69 9.35
C GLY A 357 -15.18 4.90 10.16
N VAL A 358 -14.90 4.09 11.19
CA VAL A 358 -13.73 4.23 12.07
C VAL A 358 -12.74 3.10 11.81
N SER A 359 -11.45 3.45 11.64
CA SER A 359 -10.37 2.50 11.35
C SER A 359 -10.20 1.45 12.46
N ILE A 360 -9.95 0.18 12.10
CA ILE A 360 -9.57 -0.88 13.05
C ILE A 360 -8.05 -1.08 13.20
N THR A 361 -7.27 -0.25 12.50
CA THR A 361 -5.79 -0.30 12.52
C THR A 361 -5.23 1.01 13.07
N ASP A 362 -4.50 1.79 12.25
CA ASP A 362 -3.97 3.08 12.68
C ASP A 362 -5.07 4.15 12.63
N ALA A 363 -4.95 5.15 13.50
CA ALA A 363 -5.93 6.22 13.60
C ALA A 363 -5.90 7.13 12.37
N CYS A 364 -7.07 7.51 11.87
CA CYS A 364 -7.24 8.35 10.69
C CYS A 364 -7.79 9.72 11.07
N VAL A 365 -7.64 10.73 10.20
CA VAL A 365 -8.46 11.95 10.27
C VAL A 365 -9.84 11.68 9.67
N ASP A 366 -10.87 12.44 10.09
CA ASP A 366 -12.20 12.38 9.49
C ASP A 366 -12.24 13.00 8.08
N PHE A 367 -13.37 12.82 7.38
CA PHE A 367 -13.52 13.30 6.02
C PHE A 367 -13.56 14.83 5.92
N ASP A 368 -14.15 15.53 6.90
CA ASP A 368 -14.21 16.99 6.91
C ASP A 368 -12.81 17.62 7.07
N THR A 369 -11.97 17.04 7.92
CA THR A 369 -10.56 17.42 8.05
C THR A 369 -9.81 17.10 6.77
N THR A 370 -10.11 15.96 6.13
CA THR A 370 -9.54 15.59 4.83
C THR A 370 -9.84 16.62 3.76
N ILE A 371 -11.08 17.13 3.68
CA ILE A 371 -11.45 18.20 2.74
C ILE A 371 -10.60 19.44 2.98
N LYS A 372 -10.53 19.93 4.23
CA LYS A 372 -9.76 21.14 4.58
C LYS A 372 -8.28 20.99 4.25
N MET A 373 -7.73 19.80 4.48
CA MET A 373 -6.35 19.44 4.14
C MET A 373 -6.11 19.53 2.62
N LEU A 374 -6.98 18.94 1.81
CA LEU A 374 -6.84 18.92 0.36
C LEU A 374 -7.14 20.27 -0.31
N ASP A 375 -8.06 21.07 0.24
CA ASP A 375 -8.31 22.44 -0.22
C ASP A 375 -7.03 23.29 -0.10
N LYS A 376 -6.38 23.27 1.07
CA LYS A 376 -5.11 23.96 1.31
C LYS A 376 -3.99 23.47 0.39
N LEU A 377 -3.87 22.15 0.22
CA LEU A 377 -2.85 21.57 -0.66
C LEU A 377 -3.07 22.00 -2.11
N ASN A 378 -4.32 21.99 -2.59
CA ASN A 378 -4.65 22.41 -3.94
C ASN A 378 -4.29 23.88 -4.21
N GLU A 379 -4.51 24.75 -3.22
CA GLU A 379 -4.08 26.17 -3.27
C GLU A 379 -2.56 26.31 -3.27
N ALA A 380 -1.85 25.57 -2.40
CA ALA A 380 -0.40 25.61 -2.33
C ALA A 380 0.29 25.18 -3.64
N VAL A 381 -0.27 24.18 -4.34
CA VAL A 381 0.23 23.76 -5.65
C VAL A 381 0.02 24.84 -6.71
N LEU A 382 -1.12 25.54 -6.69
CA LEU A 382 -1.33 26.69 -7.55
C LEU A 382 -0.28 27.77 -7.26
N LYS A 383 -0.05 28.07 -5.98
CA LYS A 383 0.94 29.09 -5.59
C LYS A 383 2.35 28.74 -6.03
N ARG A 384 2.74 27.47 -5.90
CA ARG A 384 4.01 26.95 -6.42
C ARG A 384 4.18 27.28 -7.90
N ARG A 385 3.14 27.03 -8.71
CA ARG A 385 3.16 27.25 -10.16
C ARG A 385 3.44 28.72 -10.49
N GLU A 386 2.81 29.65 -9.78
CA GLU A 386 3.04 31.09 -9.91
C GLU A 386 4.51 31.46 -9.62
N VAL A 387 5.04 31.03 -8.47
CA VAL A 387 6.42 31.34 -8.05
C VAL A 387 7.46 30.79 -9.03
N VAL A 388 7.26 29.56 -9.51
CA VAL A 388 8.18 28.94 -10.48
C VAL A 388 8.14 29.67 -11.82
N LEU A 389 6.96 30.12 -12.28
CA LEU A 389 6.84 30.91 -13.51
C LEU A 389 7.52 32.28 -13.38
N GLU A 390 7.29 33.00 -12.28
CA GLU A 390 7.94 34.29 -12.03
C GLU A 390 9.46 34.18 -11.99
N THR A 391 9.99 33.13 -11.35
CA THR A 391 11.43 32.87 -11.25
C THR A 391 12.05 32.61 -12.63
N LYS A 392 11.36 31.84 -13.49
CA LYS A 392 11.79 31.60 -14.87
C LYS A 392 11.79 32.87 -15.71
N THR A 393 10.73 33.67 -15.62
CA THR A 393 10.63 34.94 -16.37
C THR A 393 11.74 35.92 -15.97
N LYS A 394 12.03 36.05 -14.66
CA LYS A 394 13.14 36.89 -14.17
C LYS A 394 14.51 36.40 -14.66
N ALA A 395 14.74 35.08 -14.71
CA ALA A 395 15.98 34.52 -15.21
C ALA A 395 16.21 34.82 -16.70
N VAL A 396 15.15 34.83 -17.51
CA VAL A 396 15.19 35.16 -18.94
C VAL A 396 15.34 36.66 -19.19
N ALA A 397 14.75 37.52 -18.36
CA ALA A 397 14.82 38.97 -18.51
C ALA A 397 16.13 39.60 -17.98
N GLY A 398 16.93 38.85 -17.22
CA GLY A 398 18.23 39.28 -16.68
C GLY A 398 19.45 38.83 -17.49
N HIS A 399 19.23 38.23 -18.66
CA HIS A 399 20.22 37.98 -19.72
C HIS A 399 19.86 38.83 -20.93
#